data_AF-A0ABD1REN5-F1
#
_entry.id   AF-A0ABD1REN5-F1
#
_cell.length_a   1.000
_cell.length_b   1.000
_cell.length_c   1.000
_cell.angle_alpha   90.00
_cell.angle_beta   90.00
_cell.angle_gamma   90.00
#
_symmetry.space_group_name_H-M   'P 1'
#
loop_
_entity.id
_entity.type
_entity.pdbx_description
1 polymer ?
#
loop_
_entity_poly.entity_id
_entity_poly.type
_entity_poly.pdbx_seq_one_letter_code
_entity_poly.pdbx_strand_id
1 'polypeptide(L)'
;MSDNVTISIDSLLNGLSSAPSNPSIFRVGDHLRSINPEAYDPEIIAIGPFHRGKHHLQNMEKHKVRYLMLVLQRKEESTVEIYVTALRHLEDRARKCYAEDIQLDEHEFVKMLLLDGCFIIRIPPESFKT
;
A
#
# COMPACT_ATOMS: atom_id res chain seq x y z
N MET A 1 -42.63 6.88 -17.05
CA MET A 1 -41.38 6.08 -17.01
C MET A 1 -40.26 7.06 -16.75
N SER A 2 -39.40 6.83 -15.76
CA SER A 2 -38.25 7.70 -15.53
C SER A 2 -37.28 7.61 -16.70
N ASP A 3 -36.65 8.74 -17.01
CA ASP A 3 -35.66 8.83 -18.07
C ASP A 3 -34.46 7.90 -17.78
N ASN A 4 -33.87 7.32 -18.82
CA ASN A 4 -32.73 6.41 -18.69
C ASN A 4 -31.51 7.11 -18.04
N VAL A 5 -31.34 8.41 -18.30
CA VAL A 5 -30.31 9.23 -17.67
C VAL A 5 -30.57 9.36 -16.16
N THR A 6 -31.83 9.52 -15.74
CA THR A 6 -32.19 9.58 -14.31
C THR A 6 -31.85 8.28 -13.59
N ILE A 7 -32.23 7.13 -14.18
CA ILE A 7 -31.95 5.80 -13.60
C ILE A 7 -30.43 5.57 -13.47
N SER A 8 -29.66 5.98 -14.49
CA SER A 8 -28.20 5.89 -14.49
C SER A 8 -27.58 6.77 -13.40
N ILE A 9 -28.03 8.01 -13.26
CA ILE A 9 -27.54 8.94 -12.24
C ILE A 9 -27.89 8.44 -10.83
N ASP A 10 -29.11 7.98 -10.60
CA ASP A 10 -29.53 7.45 -9.30
C ASP A 10 -28.70 6.21 -8.91
N SER A 11 -28.36 5.35 -9.88
CA SER A 11 -27.47 4.21 -9.65
C SER A 11 -26.05 4.66 -9.26
N LEU A 12 -25.51 5.72 -9.87
CA LEU A 12 -24.21 6.29 -9.52
C LEU A 12 -24.23 6.88 -8.10
N LEU A 13 -25.28 7.65 -7.77
CA LEU A 13 -25.44 8.28 -6.46
C LEU A 13 -25.59 7.24 -5.33
N ASN A 14 -26.34 6.17 -5.58
CA ASN A 14 -26.47 5.06 -4.62
C ASN A 14 -25.14 4.31 -4.41
N GLY A 15 -24.29 4.24 -5.43
CA GLY A 15 -22.94 3.68 -5.34
C GLY A 15 -21.97 4.53 -4.52
N LEU A 16 -22.24 5.83 -4.37
CA LEU A 16 -21.42 6.77 -3.58
C LEU A 16 -21.76 6.76 -2.07
N SER A 17 -22.73 5.93 -1.63
CA SER A 17 -23.31 5.95 -0.28
C SER A 17 -22.39 5.48 0.87
N SER A 18 -21.07 5.45 0.71
CA SER A 18 -20.17 5.39 1.85
C SER A 18 -19.88 6.81 2.34
N ALA A 19 -19.94 7.06 3.65
CA ALA A 19 -19.39 8.29 4.23
C ALA A 19 -18.01 8.57 3.63
N PRO A 20 -17.67 9.83 3.30
CA PRO A 20 -16.40 10.13 2.68
C PRO A 20 -15.28 9.53 3.52
N SER A 21 -14.49 8.65 2.92
CA SER A 21 -13.19 8.34 3.47
C SER A 21 -12.44 9.66 3.60
N ASN A 22 -11.72 9.85 4.70
CA ASN A 22 -10.75 10.94 4.81
C ASN A 22 -9.38 10.34 4.49
N PRO A 23 -9.04 10.14 3.20
CA PRO A 23 -7.76 9.58 2.84
C PRO A 23 -6.64 10.53 3.25
N SER A 24 -5.49 9.94 3.56
CA SER A 24 -4.28 10.65 3.95
C SER A 24 -3.10 10.37 3.02
N ILE A 25 -3.25 9.41 2.10
CA ILE A 25 -2.23 8.98 1.14
C ILE A 25 -2.78 9.20 -0.28
N PHE A 26 -2.13 10.08 -1.01
CA PHE A 26 -2.51 10.47 -2.36
C PHE A 26 -1.37 10.20 -3.33
N ARG A 27 -1.70 9.76 -4.55
CA ARG A 27 -0.72 9.80 -5.63
C ARG A 27 -0.53 11.24 -6.08
N VAL A 28 0.71 11.59 -6.35
CA VAL A 28 1.04 12.89 -6.95
C VAL A 28 0.36 12.98 -8.31
N GLY A 29 -0.39 14.07 -8.54
CA GLY A 29 -1.15 14.26 -9.78
C GLY A 29 -0.26 14.32 -11.03
N ASP A 30 -0.79 13.85 -12.15
CA ASP A 30 -0.04 13.62 -13.39
C ASP A 30 0.66 14.88 -13.91
N HIS A 31 0.05 16.06 -13.74
CA HIS A 31 0.69 17.31 -14.14
C HIS A 31 2.02 17.54 -13.43
N LEU A 32 2.05 17.39 -12.09
CA LEU A 32 3.29 17.54 -11.31
C LEU A 32 4.29 16.43 -11.65
N ARG A 33 3.82 15.18 -11.81
CA ARG A 33 4.69 14.08 -12.23
C ARG A 33 5.33 14.31 -13.58
N SER A 34 4.60 14.88 -14.54
CA SER A 34 5.10 15.11 -15.89
C SER A 34 6.25 16.12 -15.95
N ILE A 35 6.32 17.05 -14.99
CA ILE A 35 7.39 18.05 -14.88
C ILE A 35 8.71 17.40 -14.44
N ASN A 36 8.66 16.49 -13.48
CA ASN A 36 9.83 15.75 -13.00
C ASN A 36 9.44 14.34 -12.52
N PRO A 37 9.40 13.34 -13.40
CA PRO A 37 8.99 11.99 -13.04
C PRO A 37 9.88 11.36 -11.97
N GLU A 38 11.19 11.62 -12.03
CA GLU A 38 12.21 11.05 -11.13
C GLU A 38 12.05 11.54 -9.68
N ALA A 39 11.48 12.73 -9.47
CA ALA A 39 11.20 13.23 -8.12
C ALA A 39 10.07 12.47 -7.39
N TYR A 40 9.23 11.75 -8.14
CA TYR A 40 8.03 11.11 -7.58
C TYR A 40 8.01 9.59 -7.76
N ASP A 41 8.88 9.06 -8.60
CA ASP A 41 9.06 7.63 -8.76
C ASP A 41 10.21 7.14 -7.87
N PRO A 42 9.98 6.13 -7.02
CA PRO A 42 11.04 5.61 -6.18
C PRO A 42 12.14 4.99 -7.02
N GLU A 43 13.39 5.26 -6.62
CA GLU A 43 14.59 4.70 -7.23
C GLU A 43 14.93 3.31 -6.65
N ILE A 44 14.80 3.17 -5.32
CA ILE A 44 15.34 2.02 -4.60
C ILE A 44 14.24 1.05 -4.16
N ILE A 45 13.15 1.55 -3.55
CA ILE A 45 12.13 0.70 -2.95
C ILE A 45 10.73 1.28 -3.12
N ALA A 46 9.76 0.44 -3.46
CA ALA A 46 8.35 0.80 -3.38
C ALA A 46 7.86 0.63 -1.94
N ILE A 47 7.16 1.62 -1.40
CA ILE A 47 6.41 1.47 -0.15
C ILE A 47 4.94 1.70 -0.49
N GLY A 48 4.10 0.76 -0.07
CA GLY A 48 2.69 0.74 -0.44
C GLY A 48 2.44 0.30 -1.89
N PRO A 49 1.19 0.47 -2.35
CA PRO A 49 0.71 -0.20 -3.55
C PRO A 49 1.08 0.52 -4.86
N PHE A 50 1.29 1.84 -4.84
CA PHE A 50 1.36 2.65 -6.06
C PHE A 50 2.56 2.37 -6.95
N HIS A 51 3.66 1.86 -6.40
CA HIS A 51 4.89 1.56 -7.13
C HIS A 51 5.24 0.07 -7.12
N ARG A 52 4.34 -0.78 -6.63
CA ARG A 52 4.54 -2.21 -6.52
C ARG A 52 4.71 -2.83 -7.91
N GLY A 53 5.60 -3.81 -8.03
CA GLY A 53 5.79 -4.59 -9.25
C GLY A 53 6.73 -3.98 -10.29
N LYS A 54 7.19 -2.73 -10.13
CA LYS A 54 8.18 -2.14 -11.03
C LYS A 54 9.49 -2.94 -11.01
N HIS A 55 10.01 -3.30 -12.18
CA HIS A 55 11.14 -4.21 -12.33
C HIS A 55 12.39 -3.76 -11.56
N HIS A 56 12.72 -2.46 -11.62
CA HIS A 56 13.90 -1.91 -10.94
C HIS A 56 13.82 -1.94 -9.41
N LEU A 57 12.62 -2.12 -8.83
CA LEU A 57 12.38 -2.14 -7.39
C LEU A 57 12.37 -3.55 -6.78
N GLN A 58 12.36 -4.60 -7.62
CA GLN A 58 12.21 -5.99 -7.17
C GLN A 58 13.33 -6.47 -6.24
N ASN A 59 14.54 -5.91 -6.38
CA ASN A 59 15.66 -6.26 -5.51
C ASN A 59 15.35 -5.93 -4.05
N MET A 60 14.76 -4.75 -3.80
CA MET A 60 14.41 -4.34 -2.44
C MET A 60 13.22 -5.08 -1.86
N GLU A 61 12.29 -5.57 -2.68
CA GLU A 61 11.22 -6.48 -2.21
C GLU A 61 11.80 -7.75 -1.55
N LYS A 62 12.88 -8.32 -2.12
CA LYS A 62 13.60 -9.45 -1.49
C LYS A 62 14.22 -9.06 -0.16
N HIS A 63 14.72 -7.83 -0.03
CA HIS A 63 15.27 -7.34 1.23
C HIS A 63 14.19 -7.19 2.30
N LYS A 64 12.98 -6.72 1.98
CA LYS A 64 11.87 -6.66 2.95
C LYS A 64 11.57 -8.02 3.58
N VAL A 65 11.59 -9.09 2.79
CA VAL A 65 11.43 -10.47 3.28
C VAL A 65 12.55 -10.85 4.25
N ARG A 66 13.81 -10.52 3.92
CA ARG A 66 14.96 -10.73 4.83
C ARG A 66 14.81 -9.95 6.13
N TYR A 67 14.28 -8.73 6.07
CA TYR A 67 14.01 -7.93 7.26
C TYR A 67 12.98 -8.58 8.18
N LEU A 68 11.89 -9.10 7.61
CA LEU A 68 10.89 -9.88 8.34
C LEU A 68 11.49 -11.14 8.97
N MET A 69 12.28 -11.93 8.22
CA MET A 69 12.95 -13.12 8.77
C MET A 69 13.81 -12.77 10.00
N LEU A 70 14.54 -11.68 9.94
CA LEU A 70 15.38 -11.21 11.05
C LEU A 70 14.57 -10.63 12.21
N VAL A 71 13.35 -10.11 11.98
CA VAL A 71 12.41 -9.76 13.07
C VAL A 71 12.00 -11.03 13.81
N LEU A 72 11.55 -12.05 13.07
CA LEU A 72 11.12 -13.32 13.64
C LEU A 72 12.24 -14.00 14.45
N GLN A 73 13.46 -14.05 13.90
CA GLN A 73 14.62 -14.60 14.59
C GLN A 73 14.93 -13.87 15.90
N ARG A 74 14.83 -12.54 15.93
CA ARG A 74 15.05 -11.74 17.15
C ARG A 74 13.96 -11.92 18.19
N LYS A 75 12.76 -12.26 17.76
CA LYS A 75 11.60 -12.51 18.63
C LYS A 75 11.44 -13.97 19.02
N GLU A 76 12.32 -14.85 18.50
CA GLU A 76 12.24 -16.30 18.65
C GLU A 76 10.89 -16.88 18.17
N GLU A 77 10.34 -16.27 17.13
CA GLU A 77 9.06 -16.66 16.53
C GLU A 77 9.28 -17.52 15.28
N SER A 78 8.51 -18.61 15.16
CA SER A 78 8.58 -19.53 14.03
C SER A 78 7.59 -19.23 12.91
N THR A 79 6.59 -18.37 13.16
CA THR A 79 5.51 -18.05 12.21
C THR A 79 5.20 -16.56 12.19
N VAL A 80 4.52 -16.10 11.13
CA VAL A 80 4.06 -14.71 10.98
C VAL A 80 2.59 -14.53 11.39
N GLU A 81 1.96 -15.54 11.96
CA GLU A 81 0.51 -15.64 12.13
C GLU A 81 -0.07 -14.49 12.96
N ILE A 82 0.61 -14.11 14.04
CA ILE A 82 0.19 -13.00 14.90
C ILE A 82 0.18 -11.66 14.14
N TYR A 83 1.15 -11.44 13.27
CA TYR A 83 1.26 -10.21 12.47
C TYR A 83 0.23 -10.18 11.35
N VAL A 84 0.04 -11.29 10.66
CA VAL A 84 -0.98 -11.41 9.60
C VAL A 84 -2.38 -11.20 10.19
N THR A 85 -2.68 -11.83 11.33
CA THR A 85 -3.95 -11.65 12.03
C THR A 85 -4.18 -10.20 12.44
N ALA A 86 -3.17 -9.56 13.05
CA ALA A 86 -3.25 -8.16 13.42
C ALA A 86 -3.48 -7.24 12.21
N LEU A 87 -2.79 -7.49 11.09
CA LEU A 87 -2.92 -6.69 9.89
C LEU A 87 -4.24 -6.91 9.15
N ARG A 88 -4.82 -8.12 9.19
CA ARG A 88 -6.19 -8.35 8.67
C ARG A 88 -7.22 -7.50 9.38
N HIS A 89 -7.11 -7.34 10.70
CA HIS A 89 -7.99 -6.44 11.46
C HIS A 89 -7.79 -4.96 11.15
N LEU A 90 -6.65 -4.58 10.57
CA LEU A 90 -6.33 -3.20 10.18
C LEU A 90 -6.52 -2.94 8.68
N GLU A 91 -6.77 -3.98 7.89
CA GLU A 91 -6.77 -3.94 6.42
C GLU A 91 -7.70 -2.87 5.87
N ASP A 92 -8.98 -2.92 6.22
CA ASP A 92 -10.01 -1.97 5.75
C ASP A 92 -9.66 -0.53 6.14
N ARG A 93 -9.19 -0.32 7.37
CA ARG A 93 -8.77 1.00 7.85
C ARG A 93 -7.56 1.53 7.09
N ALA A 94 -6.58 0.66 6.83
CA ALA A 94 -5.38 1.03 6.09
C ALA A 94 -5.69 1.30 4.61
N ARG A 95 -6.62 0.54 4.01
CA ARG A 95 -7.08 0.77 2.64
C ARG A 95 -7.78 2.12 2.50
N LYS A 96 -8.61 2.49 3.48
CA LYS A 96 -9.27 3.81 3.56
C LYS A 96 -8.32 5.00 3.71
N CYS A 97 -7.05 4.77 4.07
CA CYS A 97 -6.05 5.84 4.06
C CYS A 97 -5.62 6.23 2.64
N TYR A 98 -5.81 5.37 1.64
CA TYR A 98 -5.49 5.68 0.24
C TYR A 98 -6.66 6.37 -0.44
N ALA A 99 -6.38 7.46 -1.16
CA ALA A 99 -7.40 8.21 -1.90
C ALA A 99 -7.92 7.48 -3.16
N GLU A 100 -7.17 6.48 -3.62
CA GLU A 100 -7.50 5.67 -4.80
C GLU A 100 -7.80 4.24 -4.41
N ASP A 101 -8.67 3.59 -5.18
CA ASP A 101 -8.97 2.18 -5.01
C ASP A 101 -7.75 1.31 -5.29
N ILE A 102 -7.31 0.60 -4.26
CA ILE A 102 -6.16 -0.28 -4.35
C ILE A 102 -6.54 -1.57 -5.07
N GLN A 103 -5.93 -1.81 -6.23
CA GLN A 103 -6.10 -3.00 -7.06
C GLN A 103 -5.31 -4.21 -6.55
N LEU A 104 -5.31 -4.42 -5.24
CA LEU A 104 -4.78 -5.61 -4.58
C LEU A 104 -5.90 -6.30 -3.83
N ASP A 105 -5.97 -7.62 -3.95
CA ASP A 105 -6.83 -8.41 -3.06
C ASP A 105 -6.37 -8.27 -1.59
N GLU A 106 -7.22 -8.72 -0.68
CA GLU A 106 -6.97 -8.64 0.76
C GLU A 106 -5.64 -9.30 1.16
N HIS A 107 -5.32 -10.45 0.56
CA HIS A 107 -4.12 -11.22 0.90
C HIS A 107 -2.84 -10.51 0.46
N GLU A 108 -2.82 -10.01 -0.77
CA GLU A 108 -1.69 -9.25 -1.30
C GLU A 108 -1.51 -7.91 -0.58
N PHE A 109 -2.60 -7.25 -0.18
CA PHE A 109 -2.54 -6.01 0.59
C PHE A 109 -1.99 -6.24 2.00
N VAL A 110 -2.49 -7.25 2.73
CA VAL A 110 -1.97 -7.59 4.07
C VAL A 110 -0.50 -8.00 4.00
N LYS A 111 -0.12 -8.79 3.00
CA LYS A 111 1.28 -9.17 2.76
C LYS A 111 2.16 -7.96 2.48
N MET A 112 1.69 -7.00 1.69
CA MET A 112 2.37 -5.74 1.45
C MET A 112 2.55 -4.95 2.74
N LEU A 113 1.48 -4.75 3.52
CA LEU A 113 1.56 -4.04 4.81
C LEU A 113 2.58 -4.67 5.77
N LEU A 114 2.65 -6.00 5.83
CA LEU A 114 3.60 -6.70 6.68
C LEU A 114 5.04 -6.44 6.25
N LEU A 115 5.35 -6.68 4.98
CA LEU A 115 6.71 -6.53 4.45
C LEU A 115 7.19 -5.08 4.52
N ASP A 116 6.32 -4.14 4.18
CA ASP A 116 6.64 -2.71 4.18
C ASP A 116 6.78 -2.18 5.60
N GLY A 117 5.84 -2.54 6.50
CA GLY A 117 5.88 -2.17 7.91
C GLY A 117 7.12 -2.69 8.62
N CYS A 118 7.47 -3.97 8.41
CA CYS A 118 8.70 -4.54 8.96
C CYS A 118 9.96 -3.87 8.42
N PHE A 119 9.98 -3.51 7.13
CA PHE A 119 11.09 -2.76 6.55
C PHE A 119 11.24 -1.39 7.21
N ILE A 120 10.16 -0.60 7.31
CA ILE A 120 10.17 0.75 7.89
C ILE A 120 10.64 0.73 9.36
N ILE A 121 10.09 -0.18 10.17
CA ILE A 121 10.44 -0.27 11.59
C ILE A 121 11.91 -0.69 11.79
N ARG A 122 12.46 -1.48 10.86
CA ARG A 122 13.77 -2.08 11.02
C ARG A 122 14.87 -1.45 10.18
N ILE A 123 14.64 -0.30 9.54
CA ILE A 123 15.69 0.46 8.83
C ILE A 123 16.89 0.62 9.77
N PRO A 124 18.02 -0.07 9.50
CA PRO A 124 19.24 0.14 10.26
C PRO A 124 19.75 1.56 9.95
N PRO A 125 20.17 2.35 10.96
CA PRO A 125 20.63 3.73 10.76
C PRO A 125 21.84 3.87 9.81
N GLU A 126 22.49 2.77 9.42
CA GLU A 126 23.67 2.73 8.55
C GLU A 126 23.35 2.43 7.08
N SER A 127 22.10 2.14 6.72
CA SER A 127 21.73 1.56 5.40
C SER A 127 21.71 2.54 4.23
N PHE A 128 22.10 3.79 4.46
CA PHE A 128 22.14 4.86 3.45
C PHE A 128 23.52 5.50 3.30
N LYS A 129 24.59 4.86 3.80
CA LYS A 129 25.95 5.29 3.46
C LYS A 129 26.30 4.75 2.07
N THR A 130 26.04 5.56 1.05
CA THR A 130 26.73 5.51 -0.25
C THR A 130 28.16 5.98 -0.12
#